data_AF-T0HP20-F1
#
_entry.id   AF-T0HP20-F1
#
_cell.length_a   1.000
_cell.length_b   1.000
_cell.length_c   1.000
_cell.angle_alpha   90.00
_cell.angle_beta   90.00
_cell.angle_gamma   90.00
#
_symmetry.space_group_name_H-M   'P 1'
#
loop_
_entity.id
_entity.type
_entity.pdbx_description
1 polymer ?
#
loop_
_entity_poly.entity_id
_entity_poly.type
_entity_poly.pdbx_seq_one_letter_code
_entity_poly.pdbx_strand_id
1 'polypeptide(L)'
;MLAATDALHASIDDVERRFDAVMDQVVAEAGAIALQAAELLAGHVIAAQPARAIDEALTRALDQVSRDTALAIRANPAMREDIERLVEERRARERRSMSIVVVDDDALPLGDAHIGWAEGGLNVDAGARRAAVLAELAGVLAPQTGDRSGQEAGE
;
A
#
# COMPACT_ATOMS: atom_id res chain seq x y z
N MET A 1 32.34 -4.93 -48.69
CA MET A 1 31.26 -3.99 -48.29
C MET A 1 30.23 -4.66 -47.39
N LEU A 2 29.76 -5.88 -47.67
CA LEU A 2 28.86 -6.63 -46.78
C LEU A 2 29.33 -6.74 -45.32
N ALA A 3 30.57 -7.18 -45.07
CA ALA A 3 31.09 -7.34 -43.69
C ALA A 3 31.11 -6.04 -42.85
N ALA A 4 31.23 -4.87 -43.49
CA ALA A 4 31.18 -3.59 -42.80
C ALA A 4 29.73 -3.19 -42.44
N THR A 5 28.76 -3.57 -43.29
CA THR A 5 27.33 -3.38 -43.03
C THR A 5 26.84 -4.30 -41.91
N ASP A 6 27.27 -5.57 -41.89
CA ASP A 6 26.91 -6.51 -40.82
C ASP A 6 27.46 -6.07 -39.45
N ALA A 7 28.69 -5.55 -39.43
CA ALA A 7 29.29 -4.99 -38.22
C ALA A 7 28.54 -3.75 -37.71
N LEU A 8 28.00 -2.92 -38.61
CA LEU A 8 27.17 -1.77 -38.23
C LEU A 8 25.82 -2.21 -37.67
N HIS A 9 25.14 -3.19 -38.28
CA HIS A 9 23.90 -3.73 -37.73
C HIS A 9 24.12 -4.34 -36.35
N ALA A 10 25.15 -5.17 -36.17
CA ALA A 10 25.47 -5.74 -34.86
C ALA A 10 25.77 -4.65 -33.81
N SER A 11 26.42 -3.56 -34.22
CA SER A 11 26.67 -2.42 -33.33
C SER A 11 25.40 -1.64 -32.98
N ILE A 12 24.43 -1.54 -33.89
CA ILE A 12 23.16 -0.85 -33.63
C ILE A 12 22.32 -1.69 -32.66
N ASP A 13 22.21 -3.00 -32.89
CA ASP A 13 21.50 -3.91 -31.99
C ASP A 13 22.09 -3.89 -30.57
N ASP A 14 23.41 -3.76 -30.45
CA ASP A 14 24.07 -3.65 -29.15
C ASP A 14 23.76 -2.33 -28.43
N VAL A 15 23.72 -1.22 -29.18
CA VAL A 15 23.34 0.08 -28.65
C VAL A 15 21.87 0.07 -28.19
N GLU A 16 20.96 -0.53 -28.96
CA GLU A 16 19.55 -0.67 -28.60
C GLU A 16 19.40 -1.47 -27.31
N ARG A 17 20.03 -2.65 -27.21
CA ARG A 17 20.02 -3.45 -25.98
C ARG A 17 20.55 -2.69 -24.77
N ARG A 18 21.63 -1.92 -24.96
CA ARG A 18 22.24 -1.14 -23.89
C ARG A 18 21.36 0.04 -23.49
N PHE A 19 20.66 0.66 -24.43
CA PHE A 19 19.71 1.72 -24.16
C PHE A 19 18.53 1.19 -23.35
N ASP A 20 17.95 0.06 -23.75
CA ASP A 20 16.85 -0.59 -23.02
C ASP A 20 17.27 -0.93 -21.59
N ALA A 21 18.45 -1.52 -21.40
CA ALA A 21 18.98 -1.84 -20.08
C ALA A 21 19.17 -0.60 -19.18
N VAL A 22 19.65 0.51 -19.76
CA VAL A 22 19.79 1.78 -19.03
C VAL A 22 18.41 2.36 -18.69
N MET A 23 17.45 2.28 -19.61
CA MET A 23 16.09 2.76 -19.36
C MET A 23 15.39 1.95 -18.26
N ASP A 24 15.54 0.63 -18.25
CA ASP A 24 15.02 -0.24 -17.19
C ASP A 24 15.64 0.09 -15.84
N GLN A 25 16.95 0.36 -15.80
CA GLN A 25 17.63 0.78 -14.58
C GLN A 25 17.09 2.14 -14.07
N VAL A 26 16.92 3.11 -14.97
CA VAL A 26 16.39 4.43 -14.61
C VAL A 26 14.96 4.32 -14.05
N VAL A 27 14.12 3.47 -14.65
CA VAL A 27 12.77 3.21 -14.15
C VAL A 27 12.80 2.58 -12.74
N ALA A 28 13.67 1.60 -12.52
CA ALA A 28 13.82 0.96 -11.21
C ALA A 28 14.31 1.92 -10.13
N GLU A 29 15.31 2.74 -10.44
CA GLU A 29 15.84 3.76 -9.52
C GLU A 29 14.78 4.84 -9.19
N ALA A 30 14.05 5.32 -10.21
CA ALA A 30 12.97 6.28 -10.01
C ALA A 30 11.84 5.69 -9.14
N GLY A 31 11.48 4.42 -9.37
CA GLY A 31 10.52 3.68 -8.56
C GLY A 31 10.96 3.58 -7.09
N ALA A 32 12.23 3.25 -6.85
CA ALA A 32 12.80 3.17 -5.50
C ALA A 32 12.75 4.53 -4.77
N ILE A 33 13.13 5.62 -5.45
CA ILE A 33 13.08 6.97 -4.89
C ILE A 33 11.63 7.38 -4.57
N ALA A 34 10.70 7.14 -5.48
CA ALA A 34 9.29 7.45 -5.28
C ALA A 34 8.71 6.70 -4.07
N LEU A 35 9.05 5.41 -3.92
CA LEU A 35 8.65 4.61 -2.78
C LEU A 35 9.25 5.16 -1.47
N GLN A 36 10.54 5.48 -1.42
CA GLN A 36 11.17 6.05 -0.22
C GLN A 36 10.53 7.39 0.18
N ALA A 37 10.25 8.26 -0.80
CA ALA A 37 9.56 9.52 -0.54
C ALA A 37 8.14 9.29 0.00
N ALA A 38 7.39 8.34 -0.58
CA ALA A 38 6.07 7.97 -0.10
C ALA A 38 6.11 7.42 1.33
N GLU A 39 7.10 6.61 1.68
CA GLU A 39 7.27 6.07 3.03
C GLU A 39 7.61 7.15 4.06
N LEU A 40 8.46 8.10 3.70
CA LEU A 40 8.79 9.23 4.56
C LEU A 40 7.54 10.09 4.85
N LEU A 41 6.75 10.38 3.81
CA LEU A 41 5.50 11.13 3.93
C LEU A 41 4.45 10.36 4.73
N ALA A 42 4.28 9.06 4.44
CA ALA A 42 3.33 8.20 5.13
C ALA A 42 3.69 8.03 6.62
N GLY A 43 4.97 7.82 6.93
CA GLY A 43 5.45 7.72 8.31
C GLY A 43 5.20 9.02 9.09
N HIS A 44 5.45 10.18 8.48
CA HIS A 44 5.15 11.47 9.08
C HIS A 44 3.64 11.67 9.33
N VAL A 45 2.80 11.32 8.36
CA VAL A 45 1.34 11.46 8.47
C VAL A 45 0.75 10.50 9.50
N ILE A 46 1.22 9.24 9.57
CA ILE A 46 0.78 8.26 10.57
C ILE A 46 1.21 8.70 11.97
N ALA A 47 2.45 9.19 12.15
CA ALA A 47 2.90 9.70 13.44
C ALA A 47 2.10 10.94 13.89
N ALA A 48 1.69 11.80 12.95
CA ALA A 48 0.90 12.99 13.25
C ALA A 48 -0.60 12.70 13.47
N GLN A 49 -1.15 11.65 12.83
CA GLN A 49 -2.59 11.34 12.83
C GLN A 49 -2.84 9.82 12.83
N PRO A 50 -2.46 9.09 13.90
CA PRO A 50 -2.56 7.63 13.92
C PRO A 50 -4.01 7.13 13.80
N ALA A 51 -4.98 7.91 14.29
CA ALA A 51 -6.41 7.57 14.20
C ALA A 51 -7.01 7.74 12.79
N ARG A 52 -6.32 8.38 11.84
CA ARG A 52 -6.88 8.64 10.49
C ARG A 52 -7.16 7.36 9.72
N ALA A 53 -6.26 6.38 9.78
CA ALA A 53 -6.46 5.10 9.10
C ALA A 53 -7.70 4.35 9.66
N ILE A 54 -7.99 4.53 10.95
CA ILE A 54 -9.16 4.00 11.62
C ILE A 54 -10.42 4.73 11.14
N ASP A 55 -10.37 6.05 10.92
CA ASP A 55 -11.50 6.82 10.38
C ASP A 55 -11.93 6.35 8.98
N GLU A 56 -10.94 6.16 8.12
CA GLU A 56 -11.15 5.67 6.75
C GLU A 56 -11.70 4.24 6.76
N ALA A 57 -11.20 3.40 7.67
CA ALA A 57 -11.70 2.04 7.86
C ALA A 57 -13.12 2.01 8.44
N LEU A 58 -13.44 2.89 9.39
CA LEU A 58 -14.77 3.02 9.97
C LEU A 58 -15.79 3.44 8.91
N THR A 59 -15.41 4.35 8.02
CA THR A 59 -16.25 4.74 6.87
C THR A 59 -16.59 3.53 6.02
N ARG A 60 -15.58 2.72 5.64
CA ARG A 60 -15.80 1.49 4.85
C ARG A 60 -16.62 0.44 5.59
N ALA A 61 -16.46 0.31 6.91
CA ALA A 61 -17.25 -0.62 7.72
C ALA A 61 -18.72 -0.19 7.75
N LEU A 62 -18.99 1.11 7.95
CA LEU A 62 -20.35 1.66 7.93
C LEU A 62 -21.06 1.48 6.57
N ASP A 63 -20.31 1.51 5.47
CA ASP A 63 -20.85 1.25 4.13
C ASP A 63 -21.24 -0.23 3.90
N GLN A 64 -20.62 -1.16 4.65
CA GLN A 64 -20.85 -2.60 4.50
C GLN A 64 -21.93 -3.14 5.43
N VAL A 65 -22.21 -2.46 6.54
CA VAL A 65 -23.15 -2.94 7.56
C VAL A 65 -24.53 -2.32 7.42
N SER A 66 -25.53 -3.02 7.97
CA SER A 66 -26.87 -2.48 8.08
C SER A 66 -26.93 -1.34 9.10
N ARG A 67 -27.98 -0.51 9.00
CA ARG A 67 -28.07 0.74 9.76
C ARG A 67 -28.13 0.57 11.30
N ASP A 68 -28.45 -0.61 11.80
CA ASP A 68 -28.54 -0.85 13.25
C ASP A 68 -27.46 -1.81 13.76
N THR A 69 -26.45 -2.10 12.94
CA THR A 69 -25.37 -3.00 13.31
C THR A 69 -24.46 -2.34 14.34
N ALA A 70 -24.25 -3.02 15.46
CA ALA A 70 -23.29 -2.61 16.48
C ALA A 70 -21.86 -2.91 16.01
N LEU A 71 -20.98 -1.91 16.13
CA LEU A 71 -19.58 -1.97 15.77
C LEU A 71 -18.71 -1.90 17.03
N ALA A 72 -17.66 -2.71 17.08
CA ALA A 72 -16.63 -2.65 18.11
C ALA A 72 -15.28 -2.31 17.47
N ILE A 73 -14.65 -1.24 17.93
CA ILE A 73 -13.29 -0.83 17.52
C ILE A 73 -12.33 -1.29 18.61
N ARG A 74 -11.47 -2.27 18.29
CA ARG A 74 -10.34 -2.67 19.14
C ARG A 74 -9.09 -1.95 18.67
N ALA A 75 -8.39 -1.28 19.57
CA ALA A 75 -7.16 -0.56 19.27
C ALA A 75 -6.28 -0.43 20.52
N ASN A 76 -5.04 0.01 20.32
CA ASN A 76 -4.13 0.28 21.43
C ASN A 76 -4.71 1.36 22.37
N PRO A 77 -4.68 1.18 23.71
CA PRO A 77 -5.24 2.15 24.66
C PRO A 77 -4.62 3.54 24.59
N ALA A 78 -3.39 3.68 24.10
CA ALA A 78 -2.78 4.99 23.86
C ALA A 78 -3.55 5.85 22.84
N MET A 79 -4.41 5.23 22.02
CA MET A 79 -5.25 5.91 21.03
C MET A 79 -6.70 6.10 21.47
N ARG A 80 -7.06 5.66 22.69
CA ARG A 80 -8.45 5.67 23.18
C ARG A 80 -9.11 7.03 23.01
N GLU A 81 -8.47 8.09 23.51
CA GLU A 81 -9.01 9.45 23.47
C GLU A 81 -9.21 9.95 22.03
N ASP A 82 -8.24 9.69 21.16
CA ASP A 82 -8.31 10.09 19.75
C ASP A 82 -9.44 9.38 19.00
N ILE A 83 -9.63 8.07 19.25
CA ILE A 83 -10.68 7.28 18.62
C ILE A 83 -12.06 7.66 19.18
N GLU A 84 -12.18 7.92 20.48
CA GLU A 84 -13.43 8.38 21.08
C GLU A 84 -13.86 9.73 20.50
N ARG A 85 -12.92 10.67 20.34
CA ARG A 85 -13.18 11.95 19.67
C ARG A 85 -13.65 11.77 18.23
N LEU A 86 -12.97 10.91 17.47
CA LEU A 86 -13.35 10.56 16.10
C LEU A 86 -14.76 9.98 16.01
N VAL A 87 -15.11 9.05 16.91
CA VAL A 87 -16.44 8.42 16.95
C VAL A 87 -17.50 9.47 17.29
N GLU A 88 -17.24 10.38 18.21
CA GLU A 88 -18.19 11.43 18.58
C GLU A 88 -18.38 12.46 17.46
N GLU A 89 -17.31 12.89 16.81
CA GLU A 89 -17.38 13.74 15.60
C GLU A 89 -18.16 13.05 14.47
N ARG A 90 -18.08 11.73 14.37
CA ARG A 90 -18.87 10.95 13.41
C ARG A 90 -20.34 10.91 13.78
N ARG A 91 -20.67 10.65 15.05
CA ARG A 91 -22.05 10.68 15.56
C ARG A 91 -22.71 12.03 15.35
N ALA A 92 -21.97 13.12 15.55
CA ALA A 92 -22.48 14.47 15.34
C ALA A 92 -22.83 14.78 13.86
N ARG A 93 -22.11 14.17 12.91
CA ARG A 93 -22.36 14.32 11.47
C ARG A 93 -23.47 13.41 10.95
N GLU A 94 -23.63 12.24 11.56
CA GLU A 94 -24.68 11.29 11.23
C GLU A 94 -26.03 11.76 11.79
N ARG A 95 -27.08 11.72 10.97
CA ARG A 95 -28.45 12.05 11.42
C ARG A 95 -29.10 10.94 12.27
N ARG A 96 -28.37 9.86 12.57
CA ARG A 96 -28.88 8.65 13.21
C ARG A 96 -28.00 8.23 14.38
N SER A 97 -28.61 7.49 15.30
CA SER A 97 -27.88 6.82 16.37
C SER A 97 -27.00 5.71 15.78
N MET A 98 -25.73 5.68 16.18
CA MET A 98 -24.78 4.62 15.83
C MET A 98 -24.30 3.94 17.11
N SER A 99 -24.38 2.61 17.14
CA SER A 99 -23.84 1.80 18.23
C SER A 99 -22.39 1.44 17.92
N ILE A 100 -21.46 2.27 18.42
CA ILE A 100 -20.01 2.04 18.31
C ILE A 100 -19.42 2.00 19.71
N VAL A 101 -18.66 0.96 20.02
CA VAL A 101 -17.93 0.80 21.29
C VAL A 101 -16.44 0.72 21.00
N VAL A 102 -15.63 1.43 21.81
CA VAL A 102 -14.17 1.39 21.76
C VAL A 102 -13.64 0.48 22.87
N VAL A 103 -12.85 -0.51 22.48
CA VAL A 103 -12.28 -1.54 23.35
C VAL A 103 -10.76 -1.44 23.27
N ASP A 104 -10.09 -1.44 24.42
CA ASP A 104 -8.64 -1.43 24.45
C ASP A 104 -8.08 -2.83 24.15
N ASP A 105 -7.00 -2.87 23.39
CA ASP A 105 -6.24 -4.07 23.09
C ASP A 105 -4.74 -3.72 23.04
N ASP A 106 -4.03 -4.05 24.12
CA ASP A 106 -2.59 -3.81 24.27
C ASP A 106 -1.73 -4.63 23.30
N ALA A 107 -2.28 -5.69 22.70
CA ALA A 107 -1.56 -6.50 21.73
C ALA A 107 -1.49 -5.82 20.35
N LEU A 108 -2.33 -4.81 20.09
CA LEU A 108 -2.32 -4.07 18.84
C LEU A 108 -1.25 -2.97 18.83
N PRO A 109 -0.44 -2.88 17.77
CA PRO A 109 0.48 -1.76 17.57
C PRO A 109 -0.25 -0.40 17.50
N LEU A 110 0.47 0.68 17.81
CA LEU A 110 -0.04 2.03 17.63
C LEU A 110 -0.32 2.31 16.14
N GLY A 111 -1.53 2.77 15.83
CA GLY A 111 -2.00 3.05 14.46
C GLY A 111 -2.76 1.90 13.81
N ASP A 112 -2.77 0.72 14.43
CA ASP A 112 -3.53 -0.46 13.97
C ASP A 112 -4.82 -0.62 14.79
N ALA A 113 -5.81 -1.27 14.18
CA ALA A 113 -7.12 -1.50 14.79
C ALA A 113 -7.87 -2.67 14.16
N HIS A 114 -8.84 -3.23 14.88
CA HIS A 114 -9.81 -4.18 14.35
C HIS A 114 -11.23 -3.65 14.59
N ILE A 115 -11.97 -3.44 13.51
CA ILE A 115 -13.37 -3.01 13.53
C ILE A 115 -14.24 -4.24 13.30
N GLY A 116 -14.97 -4.71 14.31
CA GLY A 116 -15.80 -5.91 14.22
C GLY A 116 -17.30 -5.63 14.33
N TRP A 117 -18.10 -6.45 13.67
CA TRP A 117 -19.55 -6.54 13.78
C TRP A 117 -20.00 -8.01 13.73
N ALA A 118 -21.31 -8.29 13.84
CA ALA A 118 -21.80 -9.66 13.97
C ALA A 118 -21.50 -10.53 12.73
N GLU A 119 -21.59 -9.95 11.53
CA GLU A 119 -21.42 -10.65 10.26
C GLU A 119 -19.98 -10.60 9.72
N GLY A 120 -19.05 -9.90 10.38
CA GLY A 120 -17.69 -9.72 9.86
C GLY A 120 -16.83 -8.71 10.59
N GLY A 121 -15.77 -8.27 9.93
CA GLY A 121 -14.84 -7.30 10.49
C GLY A 121 -13.89 -6.74 9.43
N LEU A 122 -13.22 -5.65 9.78
CA LEU A 122 -12.21 -4.99 8.99
C LEU A 122 -10.95 -4.77 9.84
N ASN A 123 -9.82 -5.25 9.33
CA ASN A 123 -8.52 -5.05 9.95
C ASN A 123 -7.84 -3.81 9.36
N VAL A 124 -7.33 -2.96 10.25
CA VAL A 124 -6.45 -1.83 9.95
C VAL A 124 -5.05 -2.26 10.37
N ASP A 125 -4.28 -2.72 9.39
CA ASP A 125 -2.91 -3.19 9.59
C ASP A 125 -1.97 -2.40 8.68
N ALA A 126 -1.12 -1.55 9.27
CA ALA A 126 -0.16 -0.75 8.53
C ALA A 126 0.92 -1.62 7.86
N GLY A 127 1.33 -2.71 8.50
CA GLY A 127 2.31 -3.66 7.97
C GLY A 127 1.79 -4.38 6.73
N ALA A 128 0.57 -4.92 6.79
CA ALA A 128 -0.07 -5.60 5.66
C ALA A 128 -0.32 -4.65 4.49
N ARG A 129 -0.76 -3.40 4.75
CA ARG A 129 -0.90 -2.37 3.69
C ARG A 129 0.45 -2.09 3.02
N ARG A 130 1.52 -1.94 3.79
CA ARG A 130 2.87 -1.73 3.27
C ARG A 130 3.33 -2.92 2.43
N ALA A 131 3.12 -4.14 2.91
CA ALA A 131 3.49 -5.36 2.19
C ALA A 131 2.76 -5.48 0.84
N ALA A 132 1.46 -5.14 0.80
CA ALA A 132 0.68 -5.13 -0.44
C ALA A 132 1.23 -4.12 -1.46
N VAL A 133 1.56 -2.89 -1.03
CA VAL A 133 2.17 -1.88 -1.91
C VAL A 133 3.52 -2.37 -2.45
N LEU A 134 4.35 -2.98 -1.61
CA LEU A 134 5.64 -3.54 -2.04
C LEU A 134 5.48 -4.68 -3.05
N ALA A 135 4.47 -5.54 -2.86
CA ALA A 135 4.18 -6.64 -3.78
C ALA A 135 3.77 -6.13 -5.16
N GLU A 136 2.88 -5.13 -5.23
CA GLU A 136 2.47 -4.50 -6.49
C GLU A 136 3.62 -3.76 -7.18
N LEU A 137 4.50 -3.11 -6.40
CA LEU A 137 5.66 -2.39 -6.94
C LEU A 137 6.82 -3.31 -7.31
N ALA A 138 6.79 -4.60 -6.99
CA ALA A 138 7.90 -5.52 -7.22
C ALA A 138 8.34 -5.56 -8.69
N GLY A 139 7.39 -5.50 -9.63
CA GLY A 139 7.69 -5.49 -11.07
C GLY A 139 8.30 -4.19 -11.60
N VAL A 140 8.20 -3.09 -10.84
CA VAL A 140 8.82 -1.80 -11.16
C VAL A 140 10.17 -1.65 -10.45
N LEU A 141 10.30 -2.23 -9.26
CA LEU A 141 11.48 -2.12 -8.40
C LEU A 141 12.56 -3.15 -8.74
N ALA A 142 12.20 -4.28 -9.35
CA ALA A 142 13.17 -5.21 -9.88
C ALA A 142 13.68 -4.67 -11.23
N PRO A 143 14.99 -4.42 -11.40
CA PRO A 143 15.53 -4.25 -12.74
C PRO A 143 15.20 -5.53 -13.51
N GLN A 144 14.49 -5.39 -14.63
CA GLN A 144 14.10 -6.48 -15.51
C GLN A 144 15.40 -7.12 -16.02
N THR A 145 15.98 -8.05 -15.27
CA THR A 145 17.15 -8.79 -15.72
C THR A 145 16.62 -9.75 -16.75
N GLY A 146 16.65 -9.32 -18.01
CA GLY A 146 16.00 -9.98 -19.13
C GLY A 146 16.18 -11.49 -19.12
N ASP A 147 15.08 -12.20 -18.89
CA ASP A 147 14.96 -13.61 -19.22
C ASP A 147 14.94 -13.72 -20.76
N ARG A 148 16.09 -14.05 -21.36
CA ARG A 148 16.21 -14.47 -22.77
C ARG A 148 17.08 -15.70 -22.96
N SER A 149 17.20 -16.55 -21.94
CA SER A 149 17.95 -17.82 -22.03
C SER A 149 17.16 -18.97 -22.66
N GLY A 150 16.21 -18.71 -23.58
CA GLY A 150 15.31 -19.76 -24.07
C GLY A 150 14.62 -19.51 -25.41
N GLN A 151 15.28 -18.91 -26.41
CA GLN A 151 14.73 -18.95 -27.78
C GLN A 151 15.82 -18.71 -28.83
N GLU A 152 16.79 -19.62 -28.97
CA GLU A 152 17.58 -19.82 -30.20
C GLU A 152 18.36 -21.14 -30.10
N ALA A 153 17.61 -22.25 -30.00
CA ALA A 153 18.10 -23.60 -30.25
C ALA A 153 17.00 -24.35 -31.03
N GLY A 154 17.22 -24.52 -32.33
CA GLY A 154 16.27 -25.00 -33.33
C GLY A 154 15.84 -23.82 -34.22
N GLU A 155 16.22 -23.74 -35.50
CA GLU A 155 16.54 -24.77 -36.49
C GLU A 155 17.39 -24.16 -37.61
#